data_AF-A0A376LIA6-F1
#
_entry.id   AF-A0A376LIA6-F1
#
_cell.length_a   1.000
_cell.length_b   1.000
_cell.length_c   1.000
_cell.angle_alpha   90.00
_cell.angle_beta   90.00
_cell.angle_gamma   90.00
#
_symmetry.space_group_name_H-M   'P 1'
#
loop_
_entity.id
_entity.type
_entity.pdbx_description
1 polymer ?
#
loop_
_entity_poly.entity_id
_entity_poly.type
_entity_poly.pdbx_seq_one_letter_code
_entity_poly.pdbx_strand_id
1 'polypeptide(L)'
;MLHIPPEKITRLAASENENGQRGRQQSHLQALRLAQQRGWQNYLLLEDDAVILKQEKHIQVLNALLASLAKIPWQVMILGGEISQGTMLKSLPGLVHARDCRKVCAYLVNRRYYPQLAQQMNNDEHSLEDGWQAAAAHRQMAGLLPEPLLSATGL
;
A
#
# COMPACT_ATOMS: atom_id res chain seq x y z
N MET A 1 18.78 -1.81 6.73
CA MET A 1 18.34 -1.93 5.32
C MET A 1 17.17 -2.90 5.26
N LEU A 2 16.17 -2.73 4.38
CA LEU A 2 15.18 -3.79 4.16
C LEU A 2 15.89 -4.92 3.42
N HIS A 3 16.15 -6.04 4.09
CA HIS A 3 16.87 -7.19 3.52
C HIS A 3 15.98 -7.96 2.53
N ILE A 4 15.47 -7.27 1.51
CA ILE A 4 14.65 -7.87 0.45
C ILE A 4 15.59 -8.49 -0.58
N PRO A 5 15.45 -9.80 -0.88
CA PRO A 5 16.25 -10.44 -1.92
C PRO A 5 16.06 -9.74 -3.28
N PRO A 6 17.14 -9.44 -4.04
CA PRO A 6 17.06 -8.69 -5.30
C PRO A 6 16.09 -9.30 -6.31
N GLU A 7 15.98 -10.62 -6.36
CA GLU A 7 15.08 -11.36 -7.26
C GLU A 7 13.59 -11.16 -6.95
N LYS A 8 13.26 -10.64 -5.75
CA LYS A 8 11.90 -10.26 -5.36
C LYS A 8 11.60 -8.78 -5.66
N ILE A 9 12.58 -8.02 -6.14
CA ILE A 9 12.41 -6.62 -6.50
C ILE A 9 12.12 -6.55 -8.00
N THR A 10 10.99 -5.92 -8.35
CA THR A 10 10.62 -5.66 -9.74
C THR A 10 10.44 -4.17 -9.94
N ARG A 11 11.24 -3.57 -10.84
CA ARG A 11 11.09 -2.17 -11.22
C ARG A 11 10.06 -2.06 -12.34
N LEU A 12 9.16 -1.09 -12.22
CA LEU A 12 8.17 -0.76 -13.24
C LEU A 12 8.40 0.68 -13.68
N ALA A 13 8.26 0.90 -14.99
CA ALA A 13 8.22 2.24 -15.53
C ALA A 13 6.86 2.87 -15.20
N ALA A 14 6.86 4.16 -14.86
CA ALA A 14 5.61 4.89 -14.71
C ALA A 14 4.91 4.99 -16.07
N SER A 15 3.59 4.94 -16.05
CA SER A 15 2.74 5.18 -17.22
C SER A 15 2.66 6.68 -17.47
N GLU A 16 3.07 7.11 -18.66
CA GLU A 16 2.97 8.50 -19.11
C GLU A 16 1.52 8.84 -19.48
N ASN A 17 1.02 9.95 -18.94
CA ASN A 17 -0.31 10.47 -19.23
C ASN A 17 -0.31 11.99 -19.05
N GLU A 18 -1.04 12.72 -19.88
CA GLU A 18 -1.22 14.18 -19.74
C GLU A 18 -1.80 14.54 -18.37
N ASN A 19 -2.67 13.69 -17.82
CA ASN A 19 -3.11 13.76 -16.45
C ASN A 19 -2.24 12.85 -15.56
N GLY A 20 -1.34 13.46 -14.80
CA GLY A 20 -0.44 12.72 -13.90
C GLY A 20 -1.14 11.81 -12.89
N GLN A 21 -2.34 12.15 -12.42
CA GLN A 21 -3.11 11.28 -11.52
C GLN A 21 -3.55 10.00 -12.22
N ARG A 22 -3.98 10.11 -13.49
CA ARG A 22 -4.33 8.95 -14.32
C ARG A 22 -3.11 8.10 -14.64
N GLY A 23 -1.98 8.72 -14.98
CA GLY A 23 -0.71 8.01 -15.20
C GLY A 23 -0.25 7.24 -13.96
N ARG A 24 -0.36 7.85 -12.77
CA ARG A 24 -0.10 7.19 -11.49
C ARG A 24 -1.03 6.00 -11.27
N GLN A 25 -2.34 6.17 -11.44
CA GLN A 25 -3.32 5.07 -11.34
C GLN A 25 -3.03 3.92 -12.31
N GLN A 26 -2.67 4.23 -13.56
CA GLN A 26 -2.27 3.24 -14.57
C GLN A 26 -1.02 2.46 -14.15
N SER A 27 -0.03 3.14 -13.56
CA SER A 27 1.20 2.51 -13.05
C SER A 27 0.90 1.53 -11.91
N HIS A 28 0.01 1.90 -10.99
CA HIS A 28 -0.41 1.04 -9.88
C HIS A 28 -1.19 -0.19 -10.37
N LEU A 29 -2.08 0.02 -11.35
CA LEU A 29 -2.83 -1.05 -12.00
C LEU A 29 -1.90 -1.98 -12.79
N GLN A 30 -0.85 -1.47 -13.43
CA GLN A 30 0.17 -2.28 -14.09
C GLN A 30 0.90 -3.19 -13.11
N ALA A 31 1.28 -2.66 -11.93
CA ALA A 31 1.90 -3.46 -10.87
C ALA A 31 0.98 -4.59 -10.37
N LEU A 32 -0.30 -4.27 -10.16
CA LEU A 32 -1.32 -5.24 -9.77
C LEU A 32 -1.50 -6.34 -10.84
N ARG A 33 -1.62 -5.97 -12.11
CA ARG A 33 -1.74 -6.92 -13.23
C ARG A 33 -0.51 -7.81 -13.35
N LEU A 34 0.68 -7.25 -13.14
CA LEU A 34 1.91 -8.03 -13.14
C LEU A 34 1.92 -9.07 -12.01
N ALA A 35 1.52 -8.68 -10.80
CA ALA A 35 1.42 -9.60 -9.67
C ALA A 35 0.41 -10.73 -9.94
N GLN A 36 -0.73 -10.42 -10.56
CA GLN A 36 -1.71 -11.42 -11.01
C GLN A 36 -1.11 -12.38 -12.04
N GLN A 37 -0.46 -11.85 -13.08
CA GLN A 37 0.16 -12.66 -14.14
C GLN A 37 1.26 -13.59 -13.62
N ARG A 38 2.06 -13.12 -12.66
CA ARG A 38 3.14 -13.90 -12.02
C ARG A 38 2.65 -14.82 -10.90
N GLY A 39 1.36 -14.74 -10.54
CA GLY A 39 0.78 -15.57 -9.47
C GLY A 39 1.33 -15.26 -8.07
N TRP A 40 1.81 -14.04 -7.83
CA TRP A 40 2.34 -13.63 -6.53
C TRP A 40 1.26 -13.71 -5.44
N GLN A 41 1.67 -14.11 -4.24
CA GLN A 41 0.75 -14.24 -3.09
C GLN A 41 0.43 -12.87 -2.46
N ASN A 42 1.35 -11.94 -2.57
CA ASN A 42 1.21 -10.55 -2.19
C ASN A 42 2.28 -9.74 -2.93
N TYR A 43 2.12 -8.42 -2.96
CA TYR A 43 3.19 -7.51 -3.35
C TYR A 43 3.20 -6.30 -2.42
N LEU A 44 4.37 -5.68 -2.31
CA LEU A 44 4.58 -4.35 -1.74
C LEU A 44 4.89 -3.41 -2.90
N LEU A 45 4.07 -2.37 -3.07
CA LEU A 45 4.34 -1.28 -4.01
C LEU A 45 5.00 -0.14 -3.26
N LEU A 46 6.06 0.42 -3.85
CA LEU A 46 6.75 1.61 -3.41
C LEU A 46 6.84 2.54 -4.62
N GLU A 47 6.32 3.75 -4.50
CA GLU A 47 6.59 4.83 -5.45
C GLU A 47 8.06 5.28 -5.37
N ASP A 48 8.54 5.98 -6.38
CA ASP A 48 9.93 6.42 -6.49
C ASP A 48 10.30 7.51 -5.48
N ASP A 49 9.31 8.26 -5.00
CA ASP A 49 9.42 9.25 -3.93
C ASP A 49 9.25 8.65 -2.51
N ALA A 50 9.00 7.34 -2.39
CA ALA A 50 8.79 6.71 -1.09
C ALA A 50 10.11 6.61 -0.30
N VAL A 51 10.24 7.42 0.75
CA VAL A 51 11.45 7.43 1.59
C VAL A 51 11.26 6.55 2.82
N ILE A 52 11.97 5.42 2.88
CA ILE A 52 12.03 4.59 4.09
C ILE A 52 12.87 5.29 5.15
N LEU A 53 12.26 5.57 6.31
CA LEU A 53 12.99 6.10 7.45
C LEU A 53 14.04 5.07 7.92
N LYS A 54 15.32 5.41 7.75
CA LYS A 54 16.47 4.52 8.01
C LYS A 54 16.74 4.25 9.50
N GLN A 55 15.93 4.79 10.39
CA GLN A 55 16.06 4.56 11.83
C GLN A 55 15.77 3.08 12.12
N GLU A 56 16.66 2.44 12.87
CA GLU A 56 16.60 1.00 13.12
C GLU A 56 15.28 0.58 13.76
N LYS A 57 14.72 1.40 14.66
CA LYS A 57 13.38 1.19 15.22
C LYS A 57 12.28 1.05 14.16
N HIS A 58 12.30 1.83 13.08
CA HIS A 58 11.27 1.80 12.04
C HIS A 58 11.43 0.56 11.14
N ILE A 59 12.67 0.17 10.86
CA ILE A 59 12.96 -1.07 10.13
C ILE A 59 12.51 -2.29 10.94
N GLN A 60 12.78 -2.31 12.25
CA GLN A 60 12.33 -3.38 13.15
C GLN A 60 10.80 -3.48 13.20
N VAL A 61 10.11 -2.34 13.31
CA VAL A 61 8.63 -2.28 13.28
C VAL A 61 8.10 -2.81 11.94
N LEU A 62 8.65 -2.39 10.80
CA LEU A 62 8.24 -2.88 9.49
C LEU A 62 8.44 -4.39 9.36
N ASN A 63 9.60 -4.91 9.76
CA ASN A 63 9.87 -6.35 9.72
C ASN A 63 8.93 -7.15 10.62
N ALA A 64 8.66 -6.66 11.83
CA ALA A 64 7.72 -7.30 12.76
C ALA A 64 6.29 -7.31 12.21
N LEU A 65 5.89 -6.21 11.57
CA LEU A 65 4.59 -6.09 10.90
C LEU A 65 4.46 -7.10 9.76
N LEU A 66 5.44 -7.15 8.84
CA LEU A 66 5.46 -8.11 7.72
C LEU A 66 5.45 -9.56 8.21
N ALA A 67 6.17 -9.88 9.28
CA ALA A 67 6.17 -11.21 9.88
C ALA A 67 4.82 -11.56 10.52
N SER A 68 4.10 -10.57 11.06
CA SER A 68 2.78 -10.74 11.66
C SER A 68 1.68 -10.90 10.61
N LEU A 69 1.82 -10.26 9.45
CA LEU A 69 0.90 -10.41 8.32
C LEU A 69 0.78 -11.86 7.81
N ALA A 70 1.83 -12.67 7.98
CA ALA A 70 1.77 -14.10 7.64
C ALA A 70 0.81 -14.90 8.55
N LYS A 71 0.39 -14.34 9.69
CA LYS A 71 -0.37 -15.03 10.73
C LYS A 71 -1.83 -14.58 10.83
N ILE A 72 -2.21 -13.52 10.13
CA ILE A 72 -3.56 -12.94 10.19
C ILE A 72 -4.18 -12.85 8.79
N PRO A 73 -5.51 -12.92 8.66
CA PRO A 73 -6.16 -12.50 7.42
C PRO A 73 -5.99 -10.99 7.25
N TRP A 74 -5.49 -10.59 6.09
CA TRP A 74 -5.39 -9.19 5.68
C TRP A 74 -5.60 -9.09 4.16
N GLN A 75 -6.01 -7.92 3.71
CA GLN A 75 -6.26 -7.67 2.29
C GLN A 75 -5.33 -6.59 1.77
N VAL A 76 -5.30 -5.47 2.48
CA VAL A 76 -4.54 -4.29 2.11
C VAL A 76 -3.97 -3.63 3.36
N MET A 77 -2.72 -3.16 3.24
CA MET A 77 -2.02 -2.43 4.28
C MET A 77 -1.29 -1.25 3.65
N ILE A 78 -1.59 -0.02 4.09
CA ILE A 78 -0.89 1.17 3.61
C ILE A 78 0.28 1.45 4.56
N LEU A 79 1.45 1.74 4.01
CA LEU A 79 2.68 2.01 4.76
C LEU A 79 3.17 3.45 4.64
N GLY A 80 2.72 4.15 3.59
CA GLY A 80 3.02 5.55 3.32
C GLY A 80 1.81 6.24 2.73
N GLY A 81 1.45 7.38 3.31
CA GLY A 81 0.28 8.18 2.95
C GLY A 81 -0.13 9.10 4.10
N GLU A 82 -0.94 10.10 3.79
CA GLU A 82 -1.54 11.01 4.77
C GLU A 82 -2.84 10.41 5.29
N ILE A 83 -2.96 10.25 6.61
CA ILE A 83 -4.21 9.79 7.25
C ILE A 83 -4.92 11.00 7.84
N SER A 84 -6.11 11.30 7.34
CA SER A 84 -6.99 12.34 7.89
C SER A 84 -7.90 11.77 8.97
N GLN A 85 -8.32 10.50 8.85
CA GLN A 85 -9.19 9.82 9.82
C GLN A 85 -8.85 8.33 9.99
N GLY A 86 -8.78 7.88 11.25
CA GLY A 86 -8.61 6.47 11.57
C GLY A 86 -8.87 6.14 13.05
N THR A 87 -8.89 4.86 13.37
CA THR A 87 -9.01 4.38 14.76
C THR A 87 -7.87 3.44 15.07
N MET A 88 -7.13 3.70 16.15
CA MET A 88 -6.06 2.83 16.59
C MET A 88 -6.61 1.45 16.98
N LEU A 89 -5.97 0.39 16.49
CA LEU A 89 -6.34 -0.99 16.80
C LEU A 89 -5.84 -1.35 18.19
N LYS A 90 -6.76 -1.63 19.11
CA LYS A 90 -6.42 -2.02 20.50
C LYS A 90 -5.61 -3.31 20.58
N SER A 91 -5.84 -4.24 19.65
CA SER A 91 -5.19 -5.56 19.61
C SER A 91 -3.83 -5.55 18.89
N LEU A 92 -3.51 -4.48 18.17
CA LEU A 92 -2.28 -4.34 17.39
C LEU A 92 -1.73 -2.92 17.61
N PRO A 93 -1.00 -2.70 18.72
CA PRO A 93 -0.41 -1.41 19.03
C PRO A 93 0.45 -0.94 17.86
N GLY A 94 0.26 0.32 17.48
CA GLY A 94 0.91 0.86 16.30
C GLY A 94 0.23 0.51 14.99
N LEU A 95 -1.01 0.01 14.96
CA LEU A 95 -1.80 -0.06 13.73
C LEU A 95 -3.08 0.77 13.86
N VAL A 96 -3.50 1.37 12.77
CA VAL A 96 -4.63 2.29 12.63
C VAL A 96 -5.54 1.76 11.54
N HIS A 97 -6.79 1.49 11.87
CA HIS A 97 -7.81 1.30 10.87
C HIS A 97 -8.14 2.65 10.24
N ALA A 98 -7.53 2.96 9.08
CA ALA A 98 -7.79 4.19 8.37
C ALA A 98 -9.16 4.14 7.69
N ARG A 99 -9.88 5.26 7.79
CA ARG A 99 -11.16 5.48 7.11
C ARG A 99 -11.00 6.43 5.92
N ASP A 100 -10.00 7.30 5.98
CA ASP A 100 -9.63 8.21 4.90
C ASP A 100 -8.11 8.37 4.85
N CYS A 101 -7.55 8.20 3.65
CA CYS A 101 -6.13 8.27 3.39
C CYS A 101 -5.87 8.89 2.01
N ARG A 102 -4.86 9.75 1.91
CA ARG A 102 -4.48 10.47 0.69
C ARG A 102 -2.99 10.31 0.40
N LYS A 103 -2.57 10.55 -0.85
CA LYS A 103 -1.16 10.53 -1.29
C LYS A 103 -0.47 9.20 -0.94
N VAL A 104 -1.12 8.09 -1.27
CA VAL A 104 -0.65 6.75 -0.88
C VAL A 104 0.59 6.34 -1.68
N CYS A 105 1.80 6.62 -1.18
CA CYS A 105 3.06 6.31 -1.89
C CYS A 105 3.56 4.87 -1.67
N ALA A 106 2.96 4.13 -0.73
CA ALA A 106 3.39 2.76 -0.45
C ALA A 106 2.35 1.91 0.26
N TYR A 107 2.20 0.67 -0.20
CA TYR A 107 1.22 -0.27 0.34
C TYR A 107 1.51 -1.73 -0.02
N LEU A 108 0.97 -2.65 0.78
CA LEU A 108 0.87 -4.06 0.46
C LEU A 108 -0.53 -4.46 0.03
N VAL A 109 -0.60 -5.43 -0.88
CA VAL A 109 -1.85 -6.07 -1.29
C VAL A 109 -1.70 -7.58 -1.23
N ASN A 110 -2.66 -8.25 -0.59
CA ASN A 110 -2.80 -9.69 -0.56
C ASN A 110 -3.54 -10.18 -1.80
N ARG A 111 -3.12 -11.33 -2.36
CA ARG A 111 -3.70 -11.91 -3.59
C ARG A 111 -5.22 -12.02 -3.57
N ARG A 112 -5.82 -12.31 -2.42
CA ARG A 112 -7.29 -12.43 -2.28
C ARG A 112 -8.03 -11.15 -2.65
N TYR A 113 -7.36 -10.00 -2.56
CA TYR A 113 -7.94 -8.69 -2.85
C TYR A 113 -7.69 -8.19 -4.27
N TYR A 114 -6.81 -8.86 -5.04
CA TYR A 114 -6.41 -8.38 -6.37
C TYR A 114 -7.60 -8.12 -7.32
N PRO A 115 -8.63 -9.00 -7.42
CA PRO A 115 -9.73 -8.76 -8.35
C PRO A 115 -10.55 -7.51 -7.98
N GLN A 116 -10.82 -7.33 -6.69
CA GLN A 116 -11.58 -6.18 -6.19
C GLN A 116 -10.80 -4.88 -6.39
N LEU A 117 -9.50 -4.87 -6.06
CA LEU A 117 -8.66 -3.70 -6.28
C LEU A 117 -8.55 -3.34 -7.77
N ALA A 118 -8.41 -4.34 -8.65
CA ALA A 118 -8.34 -4.10 -10.09
C ALA A 118 -9.64 -3.50 -10.64
N GLN A 119 -10.78 -3.99 -10.15
CA GLN A 119 -12.08 -3.43 -10.52
C GLN A 119 -12.21 -1.97 -10.06
N GLN A 120 -11.80 -1.66 -8.83
CA GLN A 120 -11.82 -0.30 -8.30
C GLN A 120 -10.90 0.64 -9.10
N MET A 121 -9.69 0.19 -9.44
CA MET A 121 -8.72 0.96 -10.23
C MET A 121 -9.12 1.16 -11.69
N ASN A 122 -9.96 0.29 -12.26
CA ASN A 122 -10.45 0.44 -13.64
C ASN A 122 -11.64 1.40 -13.75
N ASN A 123 -12.29 1.75 -12.64
CA ASN A 123 -13.41 2.69 -12.66
C ASN A 123 -12.85 4.12 -12.68
N ASP A 124 -12.66 4.67 -13.89
CA ASP A 124 -12.00 5.94 -14.20
C ASP A 124 -12.58 7.22 -13.54
N GLU A 125 -13.68 7.12 -12.81
CA GLU A 125 -14.34 8.25 -12.16
C GLU A 125 -13.77 8.61 -10.79
N HIS A 126 -12.99 7.72 -10.17
CA HIS A 126 -12.56 7.87 -8.78
C HIS A 126 -11.04 7.80 -8.66
N SER A 127 -10.48 8.62 -7.76
CA SER A 127 -9.05 8.56 -7.45
C SER A 127 -8.71 7.18 -6.87
N LEU A 128 -7.44 6.78 -6.99
CA LEU A 128 -6.95 5.54 -6.39
C LEU A 128 -7.47 5.40 -4.96
N GLU A 129 -7.25 6.43 -4.16
CA GLU A 129 -7.60 6.63 -2.75
C GLU A 129 -9.09 6.37 -2.42
N ASP A 130 -10.02 6.81 -3.28
CA ASP A 130 -11.46 6.57 -3.11
C ASP A 130 -11.80 5.07 -3.13
N GLY A 131 -11.08 4.28 -3.94
CA GLY A 131 -11.19 2.82 -3.95
C GLY A 131 -10.82 2.19 -2.60
N TRP A 132 -9.89 2.79 -1.86
CA TRP A 132 -9.44 2.30 -0.54
C TRP A 132 -10.43 2.67 0.55
N GLN A 133 -11.09 3.84 0.45
CA GLN A 133 -12.17 4.21 1.38
C GLN A 133 -13.32 3.19 1.33
N ALA A 134 -13.69 2.72 0.13
CA ALA A 134 -14.68 1.66 -0.03
C ALA A 134 -14.22 0.34 0.62
N ALA A 135 -12.93 0.01 0.57
CA ALA A 135 -12.35 -1.15 1.26
C ALA A 135 -12.39 -1.00 2.79
N ALA A 136 -12.08 0.19 3.31
CA ALA A 136 -12.11 0.49 4.74
C ALA A 136 -13.51 0.30 5.35
N ALA A 137 -14.57 0.64 4.62
CA ALA A 137 -15.95 0.49 5.05
C ALA A 137 -16.35 -0.98 5.33
N HIS A 138 -15.72 -1.94 4.63
CA HIS A 138 -16.02 -3.37 4.77
C HIS A 138 -15.21 -4.10 5.86
N ARG A 139 -14.50 -3.39 6.76
CA ARG A 139 -13.55 -3.96 7.76
C ARG A 139 -12.41 -4.77 7.11
N GLN A 140 -11.99 -4.35 5.93
CA GLN A 140 -11.04 -5.11 5.11
C GLN A 140 -9.60 -4.57 5.18
N MET A 141 -9.38 -3.41 5.81
CA MET A 141 -8.06 -2.83 6.01
C MET A 141 -7.43 -3.31 7.32
N ALA A 142 -6.27 -3.95 7.21
CA ALA A 142 -5.45 -4.26 8.37
C ALA A 142 -4.36 -3.19 8.48
N GLY A 143 -4.67 -2.10 9.19
CA GLY A 143 -3.71 -1.25 9.90
C GLY A 143 -2.65 -0.47 9.12
N LEU A 144 -2.73 0.86 9.16
CA LEU A 144 -1.60 1.77 8.93
C LEU A 144 -0.85 2.05 10.23
N LEU A 145 0.47 2.26 10.19
CA LEU A 145 1.17 2.66 11.40
C LEU A 145 0.79 4.10 11.81
N PRO A 146 0.74 4.44 13.12
CA PRO A 146 0.34 5.76 13.59
C PRO A 146 1.30 6.86 13.15
N GLU A 147 2.51 6.47 12.74
CA GLU A 147 3.50 7.29 12.05
C GLU A 147 3.80 6.61 10.69
N PRO A 148 3.81 7.36 9.57
CA PRO A 148 4.23 6.80 8.30
C PRO A 148 5.67 6.27 8.43
N LEU A 149 5.89 4.98 8.13
CA LEU A 149 7.25 4.44 7.96
C LEU A 149 7.94 5.06 6.75
N LEU A 150 7.12 5.56 5.84
CA LEU A 150 7.47 6.09 4.54
C LEU A 150 6.95 7.52 4.45
N SER A 151 7.86 8.49 4.38
CA SER A 151 7.49 9.89 4.17
C SER A 151 7.30 10.16 2.69
N ALA A 152 6.14 10.71 2.32
CA ALA A 152 5.91 11.33 1.01
C ALA A 152 6.44 12.78 1.06
N THR A 153 7.75 12.96 1.20
CA THR A 153 8.36 14.29 1.04
C THR A 153 8.78 14.46 -0.39
N GLY A 154 8.04 15.31 -1.12
CA GLY A 154 8.28 15.60 -2.53
C GLY A 154 7.34 16.64 -3.13
N LEU A 155 7.01 17.71 -2.37
CA LEU A 155 6.77 19.09 -2.84
C LEU A 155 6.67 20.02 -1.62
#